data_AF-B0DWA7-F1
#
_entry.id   AF-B0DWA7-F1
#
_cell.length_a   1.000
_cell.length_b   1.000
_cell.length_c   1.000
_cell.angle_alpha   90.00
_cell.angle_beta   90.00
_cell.angle_gamma   90.00
#
_symmetry.space_group_name_H-M   'P 1'
#
loop_
_entity.id
_entity.type
_entity.pdbx_description
1 polymer ?
#
loop_
_entity_poly.entity_id
_entity_poly.type
_entity_poly.pdbx_seq_one_letter_code
_entity_poly.pdbx_strand_id
1 'polypeptide(L)'
;MSDEEVKKVLKAEYWLLCLCNAFKNAFDGLACSSGVTTIPEFYFNFEASIFGKVIPTPASGSCPLPHKYFLATPLLPCRPHDATVQKFTGNGTIGTADDHLTKAIHAFAHFSLVYSSHDILLCDLQGAPDRKGRMCLIHPQCHTYVPRSLI
;
A
#
# COMPACT_ATOMS: atom_id res chain seq x y z
N MET A 1 -3.41 -20.73 12.68
CA MET A 1 -2.22 -19.86 12.56
C MET A 1 -1.78 -19.49 13.97
N SER A 2 -0.51 -19.72 14.30
CA SER A 2 0.08 -19.32 15.58
C SER A 2 0.25 -17.80 15.68
N ASP A 3 0.38 -17.28 16.90
CA ASP A 3 0.62 -15.84 17.13
C ASP A 3 1.88 -15.34 16.40
N GLU A 4 2.92 -16.16 16.28
CA GLU A 4 4.16 -15.80 15.57
C GLU A 4 3.97 -15.82 14.04
N GLU A 5 3.16 -16.72 13.50
CA GLU A 5 2.79 -16.70 12.07
C GLU A 5 1.99 -15.43 11.74
N VAL A 6 0.99 -15.08 12.56
CA VAL A 6 0.20 -13.85 12.37
C VAL A 6 1.08 -12.61 12.43
N LYS A 7 1.95 -12.52 13.44
CA LYS A 7 2.93 -11.44 13.57
C LYS A 7 3.84 -11.34 12.36
N LYS A 8 4.31 -12.46 11.81
CA LYS A 8 5.17 -12.49 10.62
C LYS A 8 4.43 -11.93 9.41
N VAL A 9 3.20 -12.36 9.17
CA VAL A 9 2.36 -11.86 8.06
C VAL A 9 2.11 -10.36 8.22
N LEU A 10 1.63 -9.92 9.38
CA LEU A 10 1.33 -8.51 9.62
C LEU A 10 2.57 -7.60 9.53
N LYS A 11 3.74 -8.10 9.93
CA LYS A 11 5.00 -7.39 9.71
C LYS A 11 5.32 -7.25 8.23
N ALA A 12 5.14 -8.30 7.43
CA ALA A 12 5.35 -8.24 5.99
C ALA A 12 4.42 -7.22 5.33
N GLU A 13 3.13 -7.20 5.70
CA GLU A 13 2.15 -6.22 5.23
C GLU A 13 2.53 -4.77 5.60
N TYR A 14 2.94 -4.55 6.86
CA TYR A 14 3.38 -3.22 7.31
C TYR A 14 4.66 -2.77 6.59
N TRP A 15 5.62 -3.68 6.40
CA TRP A 15 6.84 -3.41 5.64
C TRP A 15 6.53 -3.08 4.17
N LEU A 16 5.57 -3.77 3.57
CA LEU A 16 5.14 -3.49 2.21
C LEU A 16 4.53 -2.08 2.10
N LEU A 17 3.66 -1.67 3.01
CA LEU A 17 3.14 -0.29 3.04
C LEU A 17 4.26 0.75 3.19
N CYS A 18 5.25 0.48 4.04
CA CYS A 18 6.43 1.33 4.20
C CYS A 18 7.26 1.44 2.91
N LEU A 19 7.50 0.30 2.24
CA LEU A 19 8.22 0.23 0.98
C LEU A 19 7.50 1.03 -0.11
N CYS A 20 6.19 0.84 -0.26
CA CYS A 20 5.38 1.60 -1.21
C CYS A 20 5.47 3.10 -0.97
N ASN A 21 5.40 3.53 0.30
CA ASN A 21 5.54 4.93 0.67
C ASN A 21 6.94 5.49 0.32
N ALA A 22 8.00 4.72 0.57
CA ALA A 22 9.37 5.11 0.21
C ALA A 22 9.55 5.25 -1.32
N PHE A 23 9.03 4.29 -2.09
CA PHE A 23 9.04 4.36 -3.56
C PHE A 23 8.23 5.54 -4.07
N LYS A 24 7.09 5.86 -3.44
CA LYS A 24 6.28 7.02 -3.83
C LYS A 24 7.02 8.32 -3.62
N ASN A 25 7.72 8.47 -2.50
CA ASN A 25 8.58 9.64 -2.26
C ASN A 25 9.69 9.77 -3.32
N ALA A 26 10.30 8.66 -3.73
CA ALA A 26 11.31 8.66 -4.80
C ALA A 26 10.69 9.03 -6.16
N PHE A 27 9.51 8.51 -6.48
CA PHE A 27 8.76 8.83 -7.69
C PHE A 27 8.42 10.32 -7.77
N ASP A 28 7.90 10.89 -6.69
CA ASP A 28 7.57 12.32 -6.61
C ASP A 28 8.81 13.20 -6.69
N GLY A 29 9.90 12.78 -6.03
CA GLY A 29 11.19 13.46 -6.13
C GLY A 29 11.72 13.50 -7.56
N LEU A 30 11.65 12.38 -8.28
CA LEU A 30 12.04 12.31 -9.68
C LEU A 30 11.17 13.23 -10.56
N ALA A 31 9.84 13.16 -10.39
CA ALA A 31 8.91 14.00 -11.14
C ALA A 31 9.17 15.49 -10.93
N CYS A 32 9.36 15.90 -9.66
CA CYS A 32 9.71 17.26 -9.29
C CYS A 32 11.03 17.72 -9.91
N SER A 33 12.09 16.92 -9.80
CA SER A 33 13.40 17.23 -10.39
C SER A 33 13.37 17.30 -11.93
N SER A 34 12.39 16.63 -12.55
CA SER A 34 12.17 16.63 -14.00
C SER A 34 11.23 17.76 -14.46
N GLY A 35 10.81 18.66 -13.56
CA GLY A 35 9.93 19.78 -13.88
C GLY A 35 8.47 19.42 -14.13
N VAL A 36 8.02 18.24 -13.71
CA VAL A 36 6.61 17.83 -13.85
C VAL A 36 5.78 18.51 -12.75
N THR A 37 4.74 19.24 -13.14
CA THR A 37 3.91 20.05 -12.22
C THR A 37 2.46 19.56 -12.08
N THR A 38 2.06 18.51 -12.82
CA THR A 38 0.64 18.15 -13.01
C THR A 38 0.30 16.69 -12.70
N ILE A 39 1.14 15.96 -11.96
CA ILE A 39 0.81 14.58 -11.56
C ILE A 39 -0.37 14.61 -10.58
N PRO A 40 -1.46 13.86 -10.84
CA PRO A 40 -2.55 13.69 -9.88
C PRO A 40 -2.03 13.22 -8.52
N GLU A 41 -2.51 13.82 -7.44
CA GLU A 41 -2.03 13.50 -6.09
C GLU A 41 -2.57 12.14 -5.63
N PHE A 42 -1.65 11.25 -5.26
CA PHE A 42 -1.96 10.00 -4.58
C PHE A 42 -0.87 9.65 -3.56
N TYR A 43 -1.21 8.84 -2.56
CA TYR A 43 -0.31 8.42 -1.50
C TYR A 43 -0.70 7.02 -0.97
N PHE A 44 0.15 6.40 -0.15
CA PHE A 44 -0.16 5.13 0.50
C PHE A 44 -0.66 5.34 1.92
N ASN A 45 -1.59 4.50 2.39
CA ASN A 45 -2.17 4.57 3.74
C ASN A 45 -1.20 4.12 4.85
N PHE A 46 0.03 4.64 4.81
CA PHE A 46 1.15 4.31 5.66
C PHE A 46 1.35 5.34 6.78
N GLU A 47 1.17 6.63 6.50
CA GLU A 47 1.27 7.67 7.53
C GLU A 47 0.23 7.40 8.63
N ALA A 48 0.69 7.44 9.89
CA ALA A 48 -0.10 7.06 11.08
C ALA A 48 -0.61 5.60 11.10
N SER A 49 -0.08 4.70 10.25
CA SER A 49 -0.32 3.26 10.39
C SER A 49 0.44 2.67 11.57
N ILE A 50 -0.16 1.69 12.22
CA ILE A 50 0.32 1.09 13.48
C ILE A 50 0.40 -0.42 13.31
N PHE A 51 1.60 -0.98 13.47
CA PHE A 51 1.78 -2.38 13.80
C PHE A 51 1.85 -2.53 15.33
N GLY A 52 0.82 -3.14 15.92
CA GLY A 52 0.62 -3.15 17.36
C GLY A 52 0.45 -4.54 17.95
N LYS A 53 0.49 -4.60 19.28
CA LYS A 53 0.16 -5.79 20.07
C LYS A 53 -0.80 -5.39 21.19
N VAL A 54 -1.94 -6.06 21.26
CA VAL A 54 -2.87 -5.96 22.39
C VAL A 54 -2.22 -6.60 23.61
N ILE A 55 -2.17 -5.82 24.69
CA ILE A 55 -1.72 -6.26 26.01
C ILE A 55 -2.97 -6.35 26.88
N PRO A 56 -3.50 -7.56 27.16
CA PRO A 56 -4.64 -7.72 28.05
C PRO A 56 -4.29 -7.17 29.44
N THR A 57 -5.16 -6.33 29.99
CA THR A 57 -5.05 -5.87 31.38
C THR A 57 -5.88 -6.78 32.29
N PRO A 58 -5.61 -6.83 33.61
CA PRO A 58 -6.45 -7.57 34.55
C PRO A 58 -7.93 -7.16 34.50
N ALA A 59 -8.23 -5.91 34.13
CA ALA A 59 -9.58 -5.39 33.96
C ALA A 59 -10.26 -5.83 32.64
N SER A 60 -9.52 -6.41 31.69
CA SER A 60 -10.04 -6.75 30.36
C SER A 60 -10.99 -7.94 30.37
N GLY A 61 -10.97 -8.79 31.42
CA GLY A 61 -11.85 -9.95 31.61
C GLY A 61 -11.73 -11.08 30.56
N SER A 62 -11.23 -10.78 29.36
CA SER A 62 -10.96 -11.67 28.24
C SER A 62 -10.07 -10.95 27.22
N CYS A 63 -9.42 -11.70 26.31
CA CYS A 63 -8.80 -11.13 25.11
C CYS A 63 -9.88 -11.03 24.02
N PRO A 64 -10.35 -9.83 23.65
CA PRO A 64 -11.46 -9.70 22.70
C PRO A 64 -11.07 -10.00 21.25
N LEU A 65 -9.76 -10.03 20.94
CA LEU A 65 -9.27 -10.31 19.60
C LEU A 65 -8.79 -11.77 19.47
N PRO A 66 -9.04 -12.42 18.31
CA PRO A 66 -8.52 -13.76 18.02
C PRO A 66 -6.99 -13.86 18.07
N HIS A 67 -6.30 -12.74 17.80
CA HIS A 67 -4.85 -12.62 17.79
C HIS A 67 -4.40 -11.37 18.53
N LYS A 68 -3.22 -11.43 19.16
CA LYS A 68 -2.68 -10.30 19.92
C LYS A 68 -2.07 -9.23 19.03
N TYR A 69 -1.56 -9.57 17.85
CA TYR A 69 -0.95 -8.61 16.93
C TYR A 69 -1.98 -8.07 15.94
N PHE A 70 -1.84 -6.80 15.58
CA PHE A 70 -2.72 -6.15 14.61
C PHE A 70 -1.95 -5.14 13.75
N LEU A 71 -2.51 -4.85 12.58
CA LEU A 71 -2.16 -3.71 11.74
C LEU A 71 -3.38 -2.81 11.66
N ALA A 72 -3.23 -1.53 12.00
CA ALA A 72 -4.27 -0.52 11.86
C ALA A 72 -3.77 0.59 10.94
N THR A 73 -4.64 1.06 10.05
CA THR A 73 -4.39 2.20 9.16
C THR A 73 -5.48 3.25 9.36
N PRO A 74 -5.24 4.53 9.02
CA PRO A 74 -6.29 5.53 9.00
C PRO A 74 -7.53 5.08 8.22
N LEU A 75 -8.70 5.30 8.81
CA LEU A 75 -9.98 4.96 8.21
C LEU A 75 -10.30 5.92 7.07
N LEU A 76 -10.45 5.38 5.85
CA LEU A 76 -10.94 6.14 4.71
C LEU A 76 -12.45 6.42 4.83
N PRO A 77 -12.97 7.48 4.20
CA PRO A 77 -14.41 7.71 4.09
C PRO A 77 -15.14 6.44 3.59
N CYS A 78 -16.18 6.04 4.32
CA CYS A 78 -16.88 4.78 4.09
C CYS A 78 -18.42 4.89 4.31
N ARG A 79 -18.97 6.09 4.16
CA ARG A 79 -20.42 6.33 4.20
C ARG A 79 -21.08 5.80 2.91
N PRO A 80 -22.41 5.58 2.91
CA PRO A 80 -23.12 5.07 1.72
C PRO A 80 -22.96 5.92 0.44
N HIS A 81 -22.57 7.18 0.57
CA HIS A 81 -22.35 8.09 -0.56
C HIS A 81 -20.88 8.37 -0.86
N ASP A 82 -19.95 7.81 -0.07
CA ASP A 82 -18.53 7.95 -0.33
C ASP A 82 -18.13 7.07 -1.53
N ALA A 83 -17.09 7.49 -2.25
CA ALA A 83 -16.59 6.74 -3.41
C ALA A 83 -16.14 5.32 -3.00
N THR A 84 -16.44 4.36 -3.85
CA THR A 84 -16.00 2.97 -3.64
C THR A 84 -14.50 2.84 -3.92
N VAL A 85 -13.90 1.78 -3.36
CA VAL A 85 -12.51 1.42 -3.67
C VAL A 85 -12.41 1.11 -5.16
N GLN A 86 -11.54 1.84 -5.85
CA GLN A 86 -11.18 1.63 -7.25
C GLN A 86 -9.90 0.81 -7.33
N LYS A 87 -9.86 -0.14 -8.27
CA LYS A 87 -8.67 -0.93 -8.59
C LYS A 87 -8.00 -0.38 -9.84
N PHE A 88 -6.73 -0.02 -9.73
CA PHE A 88 -5.94 0.60 -10.80
C PHE A 88 -5.02 -0.39 -11.51
N THR A 89 -4.43 -1.33 -10.77
CA THR A 89 -3.66 -2.44 -11.34
C THR A 89 -4.11 -3.76 -10.73
N GLY A 90 -3.97 -4.85 -11.50
CA GLY A 90 -4.16 -6.21 -11.01
C GLY A 90 -2.83 -6.87 -10.64
N ASN A 91 -2.93 -8.08 -10.09
CA ASN A 91 -1.78 -8.89 -9.71
C ASN A 91 -0.99 -9.45 -10.93
N GLY A 92 -1.69 -9.76 -12.03
CA GLY A 92 -1.08 -10.33 -13.24
C GLY A 92 -1.25 -9.48 -14.51
N THR A 93 -2.06 -8.42 -14.45
CA THR A 93 -2.33 -7.51 -15.58
C THR A 93 -2.45 -6.08 -15.06
N ILE A 94 -1.88 -5.12 -15.79
CA ILE A 94 -1.91 -3.71 -15.37
C ILE A 94 -3.28 -3.05 -15.66
N GLY A 95 -4.01 -3.53 -16.68
CA GLY A 95 -5.29 -2.94 -17.10
C GLY A 95 -5.13 -1.78 -18.09
N THR A 96 -6.22 -1.09 -18.41
CA THR A 96 -6.21 0.15 -19.21
C THR A 96 -5.99 1.38 -18.33
N ALA A 97 -5.48 2.46 -18.92
CA ALA A 97 -5.24 3.73 -18.23
C ALA A 97 -5.89 4.88 -19.00
N ASP A 98 -7.20 5.02 -18.84
CA ASP A 98 -8.00 5.95 -19.65
C ASP A 98 -8.04 7.36 -19.02
N ASP A 99 -7.95 7.45 -17.69
CA ASP A 99 -7.88 8.71 -16.95
C ASP A 99 -6.46 9.05 -16.45
N HIS A 100 -6.24 10.32 -16.09
CA HIS A 100 -4.93 10.81 -15.65
C HIS A 100 -4.42 10.17 -14.36
N LEU A 101 -5.32 9.85 -13.42
CA LEU A 101 -4.95 9.24 -12.15
C LEU A 101 -4.46 7.81 -12.37
N THR A 102 -5.20 7.02 -13.16
CA THR A 102 -4.79 5.66 -13.52
C THR A 102 -3.46 5.66 -14.28
N LYS A 103 -3.25 6.60 -15.21
CA LYS A 103 -1.95 6.77 -15.89
C LYS A 103 -0.81 7.05 -14.93
N ALA A 104 -1.02 7.92 -13.92
CA ALA A 104 -0.01 8.22 -12.92
C ALA A 104 0.32 7.01 -12.03
N ILE A 105 -0.70 6.25 -11.64
CA ILE A 105 -0.52 5.03 -10.82
C ILE A 105 0.17 3.92 -11.62
N HIS A 106 -0.15 3.77 -12.92
CA HIS A 106 0.54 2.83 -13.81
C HIS A 106 2.00 3.24 -14.03
N ALA A 107 2.26 4.53 -14.22
CA ALA A 107 3.62 5.06 -14.31
C ALA A 107 4.40 4.81 -13.02
N PHE A 108 3.78 4.92 -11.85
CA PHE A 108 4.38 4.56 -10.57
C PHE A 108 4.69 3.05 -10.45
N ALA A 109 3.76 2.19 -10.87
CA ALA A 109 3.99 0.74 -10.90
C ALA A 109 5.21 0.41 -11.78
N HIS A 110 5.28 0.99 -12.98
CA HIS A 110 6.44 0.85 -13.87
C HIS A 110 7.72 1.44 -13.25
N PHE A 111 7.65 2.63 -12.63
CA PHE A 111 8.76 3.24 -11.93
C PHE A 111 9.32 2.31 -10.84
N SER A 112 8.47 1.60 -10.10
CA SER A 112 8.95 0.67 -9.06
C SER A 112 9.87 -0.41 -9.61
N LEU A 113 9.57 -0.91 -10.81
CA LEU A 113 10.41 -1.88 -11.49
C LEU A 113 11.74 -1.27 -11.95
N VAL A 114 11.70 -0.12 -12.61
CA VAL A 114 12.92 0.54 -13.13
C VAL A 114 13.82 1.01 -11.99
N TYR A 115 13.25 1.64 -10.97
CA TYR A 115 13.98 2.20 -9.83
C TYR A 115 14.65 1.12 -8.99
N SER A 116 14.04 -0.07 -8.90
CA SER A 116 14.61 -1.23 -8.21
C SER A 116 15.52 -2.09 -9.09
N SER A 117 15.93 -1.61 -10.27
CA SER A 117 16.73 -2.41 -11.22
C SER A 117 16.09 -3.76 -11.59
N HIS A 118 14.75 -3.79 -11.67
CA HIS A 118 13.90 -4.95 -11.97
C HIS A 118 13.72 -5.96 -10.83
N ASP A 119 14.09 -5.61 -9.60
CA ASP A 119 13.94 -6.51 -8.44
C ASP A 119 12.54 -6.48 -7.82
N ILE A 120 11.83 -5.36 -7.92
CA ILE A 120 10.57 -5.10 -7.22
C ILE A 120 9.52 -4.56 -8.19
N LEU A 121 8.36 -5.22 -8.26
CA LEU A 121 7.18 -4.71 -8.95
C LEU A 121 6.03 -4.53 -7.96
N LEU A 122 5.66 -3.28 -7.68
CA LEU A 122 4.48 -2.93 -6.92
C LEU A 122 3.23 -3.02 -7.81
N CYS A 123 2.26 -3.82 -7.40
CA CYS A 123 1.06 -4.12 -8.17
C CYS A 123 -0.18 -4.25 -7.26
N ASP A 124 -1.30 -4.70 -7.83
CA ASP A 124 -2.59 -4.76 -7.15
C ASP A 124 -2.98 -3.43 -6.47
N LEU A 125 -2.62 -2.31 -7.11
CA LEU A 125 -2.81 -0.97 -6.58
C LEU A 125 -4.29 -0.61 -6.63
N GLN A 126 -4.86 -0.34 -5.48
CA GLN A 126 -6.27 0.00 -5.30
C GLN A 126 -6.41 1.03 -4.19
N GLY A 127 -7.48 1.83 -4.22
CA GLY A 127 -7.63 2.93 -3.29
C GLY A 127 -8.97 3.63 -3.37
N ALA A 128 -9.17 4.59 -2.48
CA ALA A 128 -10.30 5.50 -2.50
C ALA A 128 -9.86 6.92 -2.13
N PRO A 129 -10.61 7.96 -2.53
CA PRO A 129 -10.35 9.33 -2.11
C PRO A 129 -10.44 9.50 -0.59
N ASP A 130 -9.49 10.24 -0.01
CA ASP A 130 -9.55 10.71 1.36
C ASP A 130 -10.59 11.86 1.52
N ARG A 131 -10.73 12.38 2.74
CA ARG A 131 -11.65 13.51 3.01
C ARG A 131 -11.28 14.81 2.28
N LYS A 132 -10.07 14.91 1.72
CA LYS A 132 -9.58 16.04 0.92
C LYS A 132 -9.66 15.76 -0.58
N GLY A 133 -10.20 14.61 -0.99
CA GLY A 133 -10.31 14.19 -2.39
C GLY A 133 -9.03 13.61 -2.98
N ARG A 134 -8.00 13.33 -2.17
CA ARG A 134 -6.73 12.77 -2.64
C ARG A 134 -6.80 11.26 -2.67
N MET A 135 -6.25 10.62 -3.70
CA MET A 135 -6.32 9.17 -3.81
C MET A 135 -5.41 8.49 -2.79
N CYS A 136 -5.99 7.73 -1.87
CA CYS A 136 -5.26 6.94 -0.88
C CYS A 136 -5.24 5.47 -1.29
N LEU A 137 -4.05 4.96 -1.60
CA LEU A 137 -3.81 3.57 -1.96
C LEU A 137 -3.69 2.69 -0.72
N ILE A 138 -4.34 1.52 -0.79
CA ILE A 138 -4.46 0.54 0.27
C ILE A 138 -4.14 -0.86 -0.26
N HIS A 139 -3.71 -1.75 0.63
CA HIS A 139 -3.50 -3.17 0.35
C HIS A 139 -2.74 -3.46 -0.97
N PRO A 140 -1.57 -2.84 -1.21
CA PRO A 140 -0.78 -3.14 -2.39
C PRO A 140 -0.23 -4.58 -2.33
N GLN A 141 0.17 -5.10 -3.49
CA GLN A 141 0.98 -6.32 -3.60
C GLN A 141 2.35 -6.01 -4.19
N CYS A 142 3.28 -6.94 -4.00
CA CYS A 142 4.65 -6.82 -4.48
C CYS A 142 5.14 -8.16 -5.01
N HIS A 143 5.61 -8.15 -6.26
CA HIS A 143 6.41 -9.23 -6.81
C HIS A 143 7.88 -8.91 -6.61
N THR A 144 8.64 -9.89 -6.14
CA THR A 144 10.10 -9.78 -6.02
C THR A 144 10.75 -10.76 -6.98
N TYR A 145 11.80 -10.32 -7.66
CA TYR A 145 12.59 -11.21 -8.50
C TYR A 145 13.44 -12.14 -7.60
N VAL A 146 13.33 -13.44 -7.83
CA VAL A 146 14.20 -14.45 -7.21
C VAL A 146 14.98 -15.13 -8.33
N PRO A 147 16.32 -14.96 -8.40
CA PRO A 147 17.14 -15.64 -9.39
C PRO A 147 16.95 -17.15 -9.33
N ARG A 148 16.82 -17.81 -10.50
CA ARG A 148 16.70 -19.28 -10.58
C ARG A 148 17.88 -20.05 -9.97
N SER A 149 19.02 -19.39 -9.76
CA SER A 149 20.18 -20.00 -9.08
C SER A 149 20.03 -20.12 -7.57
N LEU A 150 18.98 -19.53 -6.98
CA LEU A 150 18.70 -19.55 -5.53
C LEU A 150 17.43 -20.34 -5.17
N ILE A 151 16.81 -21.04 -6.14
CA ILE A 151 15.62 -21.89 -5.97
C ILE A 151 16.01 -23.35 -6.20
#